data_AF-A0A316E5Z4-F1
#
_entry.id   AF-A0A316E5Z4-F1
#
_cell.length_a   1.000
_cell.length_b   1.000
_cell.length_c   1.000
_cell.angle_alpha   90.00
_cell.angle_beta   90.00
_cell.angle_gamma   90.00
#
_symmetry.space_group_name_H-M   'P 1'
#
loop_
_entity.id
_entity.type
_entity.pdbx_description
1 polymer ?
#
loop_
_entity_poly.entity_id
_entity_poly.type
_entity_poly.pdbx_seq_one_letter_code
_entity_poly.pdbx_strand_id
1 'polypeptide(L)'
;MIKKEKDNRPDQKTSPFIGLLLFCISILLLVITGPLGFIYGILHSLFTKGFSGIGEFLLKIAISIDQLGNVMMQHLLNQLWIKKEGYRFGNRDETISSVLGKNKQNATLTGFGKAIDKILDIIDPNHSLNSIDYYVEPNH
;
A
#
# COMPACT_ATOMS: atom_id res chain seq x y z
N MET A 1 -14.85 -19.06 -7.92
CA MET A 1 -14.62 -17.90 -8.80
C MET A 1 -15.10 -16.66 -8.06
N ILE A 2 -14.24 -16.03 -7.26
CA ILE A 2 -14.61 -14.85 -6.47
C ILE A 2 -14.63 -13.66 -7.40
N LYS A 3 -15.83 -13.12 -7.65
CA LYS A 3 -16.07 -11.93 -8.44
C LYS A 3 -15.48 -10.76 -7.65
N LYS A 4 -14.25 -10.33 -7.97
CA LYS A 4 -13.67 -9.09 -7.41
C LYS A 4 -14.52 -7.94 -7.93
N GLU A 5 -15.32 -7.38 -7.04
CA GLU A 5 -16.06 -6.15 -7.27
C GLU A 5 -15.00 -5.07 -7.50
N LYS A 6 -14.85 -4.64 -8.76
CA LYS A 6 -14.08 -3.43 -9.05
C LYS A 6 -14.84 -2.32 -8.36
N ASP A 7 -14.23 -1.74 -7.34
CA ASP A 7 -14.68 -0.50 -6.73
C ASP A 7 -14.70 0.59 -7.81
N ASN A 8 -15.85 0.71 -8.48
CA ASN A 8 -16.16 1.77 -9.43
C ASN A 8 -16.86 2.89 -8.66
N ARG A 9 -16.26 3.37 -7.57
CA ARG A 9 -16.63 4.67 -7.03
C ARG A 9 -16.24 5.69 -8.10
N PRO A 10 -17.18 6.43 -8.70
CA PRO A 10 -16.83 7.45 -9.69
C PRO A 10 -15.89 8.43 -9.02
N ASP A 11 -14.73 8.70 -9.64
CA ASP A 11 -13.82 9.74 -9.18
C ASP A 11 -14.64 11.01 -8.98
N GLN A 12 -14.82 11.40 -7.72
CA GLN A 12 -15.62 12.57 -7.40
C GLN A 12 -14.99 13.75 -8.14
N LYS A 13 -15.76 14.45 -8.98
CA LYS A 13 -15.28 15.64 -9.71
C LYS A 13 -14.81 16.65 -8.67
N THR A 14 -13.51 16.65 -8.41
CA THR A 14 -12.83 17.55 -7.49
C THR A 14 -12.19 18.65 -8.32
N SER A 15 -12.33 19.90 -7.88
CA SER A 15 -11.60 20.98 -8.54
C SER A 15 -10.10 20.78 -8.29
N PRO A 16 -9.21 21.02 -9.26
CA PRO A 16 -7.77 20.84 -9.08
C PRO A 16 -7.22 21.63 -7.88
N PHE A 17 -7.81 22.80 -7.60
CA PHE A 17 -7.47 23.62 -6.45
C PHE A 17 -7.81 22.94 -5.12
N ILE A 18 -9.00 22.35 -4.99
CA ILE A 18 -9.39 21.63 -3.77
C ILE A 18 -8.46 20.43 -3.56
N GLY A 19 -8.11 19.70 -4.62
CA GLY A 19 -7.16 18.58 -4.55
C GLY A 19 -5.78 19.02 -4.04
N LEU A 20 -5.22 20.10 -4.60
CA LEU A 20 -3.94 20.66 -4.16
C LEU A 20 -3.99 21.14 -2.70
N LEU A 21 -5.06 21.84 -2.32
CA LEU A 21 -5.24 22.34 -0.97
C LEU A 21 -5.30 21.20 0.05
N LEU A 22 -6.11 20.17 -0.22
CA LEU A 22 -6.21 19.00 0.65
C LEU A 22 -4.87 18.29 0.77
N PHE A 23 -4.14 18.11 -0.33
CA PHE A 23 -2.80 17.51 -0.30
C PHE A 23 -1.84 18.29 0.60
N CYS A 24 -1.76 19.62 0.45
CA CYS A 24 -0.90 20.46 1.29
C CYS A 24 -1.28 20.39 2.78
N ILE A 25 -2.59 20.43 3.09
CA ILE A 25 -3.09 20.31 4.46
C ILE A 25 -2.75 18.93 5.04
N SER A 26 -2.95 17.84 4.28
CA SER A 26 -2.64 16.49 4.72
C SER A 26 -1.16 16.31 5.07
N ILE A 27 -0.25 16.86 4.26
CA ILE A 27 1.20 16.83 4.55
C ILE A 27 1.52 17.65 5.80
N LEU A 28 0.96 18.86 5.91
CA LEU A 28 1.18 19.71 7.08
C LEU A 28 0.71 19.02 8.38
N LEU A 29 -0.49 18.44 8.37
CA LEU A 29 -1.03 17.69 9.49
C LEU A 29 -0.15 16.50 9.83
N LEU A 30 0.28 15.71 8.84
CA LEU A 30 1.14 14.56 9.06
C LEU A 30 2.48 14.96 9.71
N VAL A 31 3.10 16.05 9.27
CA VAL A 31 4.36 16.53 9.83
C VAL A 31 4.21 16.98 11.28
N ILE A 32 3.10 17.66 11.61
CA ILE A 32 2.87 18.19 12.97
C ILE A 32 2.41 17.08 13.92
N THR A 33 1.41 16.29 13.52
CA THR A 33 0.74 15.32 14.41
C THR A 33 1.31 13.91 14.31
N GLY A 34 1.93 13.55 13.17
CA GLY A 34 2.47 12.22 12.91
C GLY A 34 3.53 11.78 13.93
N PRO A 35 4.55 12.61 14.27
CA PRO A 35 5.54 12.24 15.27
C PRO A 35 4.91 11.97 16.66
N LEU A 36 3.95 12.81 17.07
CA LEU A 36 3.23 12.64 18.34
C LEU A 36 2.39 11.36 18.34
N GLY A 37 1.62 11.13 17.26
CA GLY A 37 0.81 9.93 17.09
C GLY A 37 1.67 8.65 17.05
N PHE A 38 2.83 8.70 16.41
CA PHE A 38 3.77 7.59 16.36
C PHE A 38 4.33 7.22 17.74
N ILE A 39 4.82 8.22 18.50
CA ILE A 39 5.35 7.99 19.86
C ILE A 39 4.25 7.42 20.75
N TYR A 40 3.06 8.03 20.75
CA TYR A 40 1.94 7.54 21.54
C TYR A 40 1.54 6.12 21.13
N GLY A 41 1.49 5.83 19.83
CA GLY A 41 1.17 4.50 19.31
C GLY A 41 2.16 3.43 19.77
N ILE A 42 3.47 3.72 19.74
CA ILE A 42 4.50 2.81 20.26
C ILE A 42 4.30 2.54 21.75
N LEU A 43 4.11 3.59 22.56
CA LEU A 43 3.89 3.44 24.00
C LEU A 43 2.62 2.66 24.29
N HIS A 44 1.51 3.02 23.65
CA HIS A 44 0.22 2.35 23.82
C HIS A 44 0.29 0.87 23.46
N SER A 45 0.90 0.53 22.33
CA SER A 45 1.12 -0.86 21.90
C SER A 45 2.01 -1.63 22.87
N LEU A 46 3.07 -1.00 23.38
CA LEU A 46 3.96 -1.61 24.37
C LEU A 46 3.22 -1.92 25.67
N PHE A 47 2.44 -0.98 26.19
CA PHE A 47 1.72 -1.16 27.45
C PHE A 47 0.54 -2.14 27.37
N THR A 48 -0.09 -2.29 26.19
CA THR A 48 -1.24 -3.17 26.00
C THR A 48 -0.86 -4.60 25.58
N LYS A 49 0.17 -4.75 24.75
CA LYS A 49 0.53 -6.03 24.10
C LYS A 49 2.04 -6.34 24.12
N GLY A 50 2.85 -5.52 24.79
CA GLY A 50 4.30 -5.72 24.84
C GLY A 50 4.99 -5.54 23.47
N PHE A 51 6.13 -6.21 23.28
CA PHE A 51 6.90 -6.13 22.02
C PHE A 51 6.12 -6.62 20.79
N SER A 52 5.25 -7.63 20.94
CA SER A 52 4.39 -8.09 19.85
C SER A 52 3.43 -6.98 19.38
N GLY A 53 2.90 -6.17 20.32
CA GLY A 53 2.09 -5.01 19.99
C GLY A 53 2.81 -3.94 19.19
N ILE A 54 4.09 -3.69 19.53
CA ILE A 54 4.94 -2.77 18.76
C ILE A 54 5.08 -3.29 17.33
N GLY A 55 5.35 -4.59 17.16
CA GLY A 55 5.44 -5.24 15.85
C GLY A 55 4.16 -5.08 15.03
N GLU A 56 3.00 -5.36 15.61
CA GLU A 56 1.70 -5.16 14.95
C GLU A 56 1.49 -3.70 14.51
N PHE A 57 1.84 -2.72 15.36
CA PHE A 57 1.69 -1.30 15.05
C PHE A 57 2.63 -0.87 13.91
N LEU A 58 3.91 -1.26 13.97
CA LEU A 58 4.88 -0.96 12.93
C LEU A 58 4.49 -1.60 11.60
N LEU A 59 3.96 -2.82 11.62
CA LEU A 59 3.45 -3.49 10.43
C LEU A 59 2.28 -2.72 9.80
N LYS A 60 1.34 -2.21 10.61
CA LYS A 60 0.24 -1.35 10.11
C LYS A 60 0.78 -0.10 9.43
N ILE A 61 1.75 0.57 10.04
CA ILE A 61 2.40 1.76 9.44
C ILE A 61 3.12 1.40 8.14
N ALA A 62 3.86 0.29 8.09
CA ALA A 62 4.53 -0.16 6.88
C ALA A 62 3.55 -0.43 5.73
N ILE A 63 2.42 -1.08 6.02
CA ILE A 63 1.35 -1.32 5.03
C ILE A 63 0.76 0.00 4.53
N SER A 64 0.48 0.97 5.41
CA SER A 64 -0.04 2.28 5.01
C SER A 64 0.94 3.07 4.13
N ILE A 65 2.25 2.98 4.41
CA ILE A 65 3.29 3.59 3.57
C ILE A 65 3.33 2.91 2.19
N ASP A 66 3.21 1.58 2.15
CA ASP A 66 3.17 0.81 0.91
C ASP A 66 1.95 1.19 0.04
N GLN A 67 0.76 1.33 0.66
CA GLN A 67 -0.46 1.83 0.00
C GLN A 67 -0.28 3.25 -0.56
N LEU A 68 0.32 4.17 0.22
CA LEU A 68 0.64 5.52 -0.26
C LEU A 68 1.58 5.46 -1.47
N GLY A 69 2.60 4.59 -1.41
CA GLY A 69 3.52 4.35 -2.51
C GLY A 69 2.82 3.85 -3.77
N ASN A 70 1.84 2.94 -3.63
CA ASN A 70 1.04 2.43 -4.75
C ASN A 70 0.32 3.55 -5.51
N VAL A 71 -0.24 4.53 -4.78
CA VAL A 71 -0.89 5.71 -5.38
C VAL A 71 0.13 6.67 -5.98
N MET A 72 1.14 7.07 -5.19
CA MET A 72 2.11 8.09 -5.60
C MET A 72 2.91 7.69 -6.84
N MET A 73 3.30 6.42 -6.93
CA MET A 73 4.16 5.91 -7.99
C MET A 73 3.38 5.22 -9.11
N GLN A 74 2.04 5.23 -9.06
CA GLN A 74 1.19 4.42 -9.94
C GLN A 74 1.57 4.51 -11.42
N HIS A 75 1.81 5.72 -11.94
CA HIS A 75 2.10 5.93 -13.36
C HIS A 75 3.46 5.34 -13.74
N LEU A 76 4.47 5.51 -12.89
CA LEU A 76 5.81 4.98 -13.07
C LEU A 76 5.82 3.45 -13.00
N LEU A 77 5.22 2.88 -11.95
CA LEU A 77 5.17 1.43 -11.75
C LEU A 77 4.36 0.74 -12.84
N ASN A 78 3.23 1.33 -13.24
CA ASN A 78 2.42 0.84 -14.36
C ASN A 78 3.16 0.82 -15.70
N GLN A 79 4.13 1.72 -15.88
CA GLN A 79 4.95 1.77 -17.09
C GLN A 79 6.14 0.81 -17.04
N LEU A 80 6.79 0.68 -15.89
CA LEU A 80 8.04 -0.05 -15.76
C LEU A 80 7.85 -1.51 -15.36
N TRP A 81 6.88 -1.84 -14.49
CA TRP A 81 6.85 -3.13 -13.77
C TRP A 81 5.84 -4.12 -14.33
N ILE A 82 4.86 -3.65 -15.09
CA ILE A 82 3.80 -4.51 -15.66
C ILE A 82 3.67 -4.30 -17.17
N LYS A 83 3.19 -5.34 -17.85
CA LYS A 83 2.82 -5.29 -19.25
C LYS A 83 1.49 -4.54 -19.42
N LYS A 84 1.11 -4.21 -20.65
CA LYS A 84 -0.08 -3.39 -20.95
C LYS A 84 -1.38 -4.00 -20.41
N GLU A 85 -1.45 -5.33 -20.45
CA GLU A 85 -2.55 -6.18 -19.97
C GLU A 85 -2.52 -6.49 -18.47
N GLY A 86 -1.52 -5.99 -17.75
CA GLY A 86 -1.34 -6.23 -16.32
C GLY A 86 -2.37 -5.53 -15.42
N TYR A 87 -2.51 -6.05 -14.20
CA TYR A 87 -3.28 -5.44 -13.13
C TYR A 87 -2.59 -4.16 -12.66
N ARG A 88 -3.32 -3.04 -12.60
CA ARG A 88 -2.72 -1.70 -12.46
C ARG A 88 -2.45 -1.33 -11.00
N PHE A 89 -1.31 -0.67 -10.76
CA PHE A 89 -1.03 0.11 -9.56
C PHE A 89 -1.92 1.36 -9.51
N GLY A 90 -2.17 1.88 -8.30
CA GLY A 90 -2.93 3.11 -8.08
C GLY A 90 -4.15 3.01 -7.16
N ASN A 91 -4.56 1.80 -6.78
CA ASN A 91 -5.63 1.63 -5.81
C ASN A 91 -5.14 2.00 -4.40
N ARG A 92 -5.71 3.07 -3.83
CA ARG A 92 -5.34 3.59 -2.50
C ARG A 92 -5.57 2.62 -1.34
N ASP A 93 -6.42 1.63 -1.54
CA ASP A 93 -6.73 0.61 -0.54
C ASP A 93 -5.87 -0.66 -0.73
N GLU A 94 -4.83 -0.60 -1.58
CA GLU A 94 -3.99 -1.75 -1.94
C GLU A 94 -2.49 -1.41 -1.90
N THR A 95 -1.67 -2.37 -1.46
CA THR A 95 -0.20 -2.24 -1.38
C THR A 95 0.49 -2.50 -2.72
N ILE A 96 1.72 -2.00 -2.91
CA ILE A 96 2.55 -2.32 -4.09
C ILE A 96 2.82 -3.83 -4.13
N SER A 97 3.11 -4.44 -2.98
CA SER A 97 3.38 -5.87 -2.86
C SER A 97 2.20 -6.74 -3.32
N SER A 98 0.95 -6.35 -3.02
CA SER A 98 -0.27 -7.04 -3.46
C SER A 98 -0.44 -6.97 -4.98
N VAL A 99 -0.26 -5.78 -5.56
CA VAL A 99 -0.33 -5.57 -7.02
C VAL A 99 0.77 -6.36 -7.74
N LEU A 100 2.00 -6.38 -7.21
CA LEU A 100 3.09 -7.22 -7.71
C LEU A 100 2.72 -8.70 -7.69
N GLY A 101 2.17 -9.19 -6.58
CA GLY A 101 1.72 -10.57 -6.42
C GLY A 101 0.67 -10.98 -7.44
N LYS A 102 -0.36 -10.16 -7.64
CA LYS A 102 -1.41 -10.40 -8.65
C LYS A 102 -0.82 -10.47 -10.07
N ASN A 103 0.14 -9.60 -10.38
CA ASN A 103 0.81 -9.62 -11.68
C ASN A 103 1.80 -10.78 -11.84
N LYS A 104 2.44 -11.24 -10.76
CA LYS A 104 3.27 -12.46 -10.74
C LYS A 104 2.39 -13.67 -11.06
N GLN A 105 1.26 -13.81 -10.37
CA GLN A 105 0.28 -14.88 -10.58
C GLN A 105 -0.25 -14.90 -12.03
N ASN A 106 -0.51 -13.72 -12.59
CA ASN A 106 -1.02 -13.59 -13.96
C ASN A 106 0.08 -13.59 -15.04
N ALA A 107 1.36 -13.72 -14.67
CA ALA A 107 2.51 -13.64 -15.57
C ALA A 107 2.59 -12.33 -16.41
N THR A 108 2.06 -11.24 -15.85
CA THR A 108 1.99 -9.91 -16.47
C THR A 108 3.06 -8.93 -15.99
N LEU A 109 4.02 -9.38 -15.18
CA LEU A 109 5.21 -8.59 -14.83
C LEU A 109 6.17 -8.42 -16.02
N THR A 110 6.80 -7.26 -16.12
CA THR A 110 7.97 -7.03 -16.98
C THR A 110 9.21 -7.70 -16.40
N GLY A 111 10.33 -7.71 -17.14
CA GLY A 111 11.61 -8.16 -16.59
C GLY A 111 12.04 -7.38 -15.35
N PHE A 112 11.79 -6.06 -15.33
CA PHE A 112 12.10 -5.23 -14.17
C PHE A 112 11.17 -5.52 -12.99
N GLY A 113 9.86 -5.66 -13.23
CA GLY A 113 8.91 -6.05 -12.18
C GLY A 113 9.25 -7.40 -11.54
N LYS A 114 9.70 -8.39 -12.32
CA LYS A 114 10.18 -9.69 -11.81
C LYS A 114 11.45 -9.56 -10.96
N ALA A 115 12.35 -8.65 -11.31
CA ALA A 115 13.57 -8.42 -10.53
C ALA A 115 13.23 -7.84 -9.16
N ILE A 116 12.29 -6.89 -9.09
CA ILE A 116 11.81 -6.33 -7.83
C ILE A 116 11.10 -7.39 -6.98
N ASP A 117 10.19 -8.16 -7.56
CA ASP A 117 9.51 -9.28 -6.88
C ASP A 117 10.53 -10.27 -6.27
N LYS A 118 11.61 -10.58 -6.99
CA LYS A 118 12.69 -11.43 -6.48
C LYS A 118 13.45 -10.80 -5.30
N ILE A 119 13.63 -9.48 -5.29
CA ILE A 119 14.26 -8.78 -4.15
C ILE A 119 13.37 -8.90 -2.91
N LEU A 120 12.06 -8.74 -3.07
CA LEU A 120 11.10 -8.89 -1.97
C LEU A 120 11.08 -10.33 -1.44
N ASP A 121 11.12 -11.34 -2.32
CA ASP A 121 11.19 -12.75 -1.94
C ASP A 121 12.47 -13.13 -1.15
N ILE A 122 13.57 -12.35 -1.29
CA ILE A 122 14.79 -12.54 -0.49
C ILE A 122 14.58 -12.07 0.97
N ILE A 123 13.80 -11.01 1.16
CA ILE A 123 13.51 -10.44 2.48
C ILE A 123 12.50 -11.32 3.22
N ASP A 124 11.46 -11.74 2.52
CA ASP A 124 10.39 -12.59 3.04
C ASP A 124 9.92 -13.57 1.94
N PRO A 125 10.08 -14.90 2.11
CA PRO A 125 9.73 -15.86 1.06
C PRO A 125 8.26 -15.77 0.63
N ASN A 126 8.03 -15.61 -0.68
CA ASN A 126 6.70 -15.41 -1.27
C ASN A 126 6.00 -14.13 -0.80
N HIS A 127 6.76 -13.11 -0.40
CA HIS A 127 6.24 -11.86 0.15
C HIS A 127 5.07 -11.30 -0.66
N SER A 128 5.24 -11.15 -1.97
CA SER A 128 4.23 -10.55 -2.85
C SER A 128 2.99 -11.44 -3.03
N LEU A 129 3.12 -12.77 -3.01
CA LEU A 129 1.98 -13.69 -3.09
C LEU A 129 1.18 -13.69 -1.78
N ASN A 130 1.87 -13.70 -0.65
CA ASN A 130 1.26 -13.58 0.68
C ASN A 130 0.54 -12.24 0.86
N SER A 131 1.00 -11.21 0.13
CA SER A 131 0.42 -9.86 0.15
C SER A 131 -0.89 -9.71 -0.64
N ILE A 132 -1.27 -10.70 -1.46
CA ILE A 132 -2.49 -10.61 -2.30
C ILE A 132 -3.76 -10.50 -1.45
N ASP A 133 -3.79 -11.19 -0.29
CA ASP A 133 -4.96 -11.28 0.60
C ASP A 133 -4.94 -10.28 1.76
N TYR A 134 -3.97 -9.35 1.81
CA TYR A 134 -4.03 -8.19 2.70
C TYR A 134 -5.12 -7.21 2.22
N TYR A 135 -6.38 -7.63 2.23
CA TYR A 135 -7.50 -6.72 2.38
C TYR A 135 -7.44 -6.20 3.82
N VAL A 136 -6.88 -5.00 3.98
CA VAL A 136 -6.63 -4.38 5.28
C VAL A 136 -7.94 -3.77 5.79
N GLU A 137 -8.91 -4.61 6.15
CA GLU A 137 -9.90 -4.19 7.13
C GLU A 137 -9.38 -4.61 8.51
N PRO A 138 -9.26 -3.68 9.48
CA PRO A 138 -9.04 -4.10 10.85
C PRO A 138 -10.27 -4.91 11.26
N ASN A 139 -10.07 -6.19 11.59
CA ASN A 139 -11.06 -6.94 12.36
C ASN A 139 -11.22 -6.22 13.70
N HIS A 140 -12.31 -5.46 13.83
CA HIS A 140 -12.72 -4.79 15.06
C HIS A 140 -13.26 -5.81 16.06
#